data_AF-A0A157ZIU1-F1
#
_entry.id   AF-A0A157ZIU1-F1
#
_cell.length_a   1.000
_cell.length_b   1.000
_cell.length_c   1.000
_cell.angle_alpha   90.00
_cell.angle_beta   90.00
_cell.angle_gamma   90.00
#
_symmetry.space_group_name_H-M   'P 1'
#
loop_
_entity.id
_entity.type
_entity.pdbx_description
1 polymer ?
#
loop_
_entity_poly.entity_id
_entity_poly.type
_entity_poly.pdbx_seq_one_letter_code
_entity_poly.pdbx_strand_id
1 'polypeptide(L)' 'MEDTTYTKGIYTATIGVRAIDGGQFQGLVSLARDDGEDTEATFYEVEAASGNEEEALNEARALAHRILGEIEL' A
#
# COMPACT_ATOMS: atom_id res chain seq x y z
N MET A 1 -12.13 -2.82 -8.07
CA MET A 1 -10.67 -2.90 -8.25
C MET A 1 -10.17 -3.97 -7.32
N GLU A 2 -9.32 -4.86 -7.81
CA GLU A 2 -8.75 -5.95 -6.99
C GLU A 2 -7.68 -5.35 -6.08
N ASP A 3 -7.95 -5.25 -4.79
CA ASP A 3 -6.92 -4.97 -3.78
C ASP A 3 -5.80 -6.01 -3.95
N THR A 4 -4.60 -5.53 -4.30
CA THR A 4 -3.47 -6.45 -4.51
C THR A 4 -2.68 -6.56 -3.21
N THR A 5 -2.48 -7.79 -2.77
CA THR A 5 -1.82 -8.08 -1.50
C THR A 5 -0.46 -8.74 -1.73
N TYR A 6 0.56 -8.28 -1.00
CA TYR A 6 1.93 -8.78 -1.03
C TYR A 6 2.35 -9.19 0.38
N THR A 7 2.98 -10.35 0.52
CA THR A 7 3.35 -10.89 1.84
C THR A 7 4.84 -11.18 1.94
N LYS A 8 5.47 -10.81 3.06
CA LYS A 8 6.85 -11.14 3.42
C LYS A 8 6.93 -11.53 4.91
N GLY A 9 7.16 -12.81 5.18
CA GLY A 9 7.13 -13.33 6.55
C GLY A 9 5.75 -13.12 7.19
N ILE A 10 5.72 -12.45 8.35
CA ILE A 10 4.49 -12.08 9.06
C ILE A 10 3.87 -10.75 8.57
N TYR A 11 4.49 -10.08 7.60
CA TYR A 11 4.04 -8.80 7.09
C TYR A 11 3.23 -8.96 5.81
N THR A 12 2.09 -8.27 5.75
CA THR A 12 1.17 -8.26 4.60
C THR A 12 0.89 -6.82 4.20
N ALA A 13 1.33 -6.42 3.01
CA ALA A 13 1.03 -5.12 2.42
C ALA A 13 -0.13 -5.24 1.42
N THR A 14 -1.22 -4.53 1.69
CA THR A 14 -2.37 -4.41 0.79
C THR A 14 -2.36 -3.04 0.14
N ILE A 15 -2.38 -2.98 -1.19
CA ILE A 15 -2.43 -1.71 -1.91
C ILE A 15 -3.86 -1.34 -2.28
N GLY A 16 -4.14 -0.05 -2.30
CA GLY A 16 -5.41 0.51 -2.74
C GLY A 16 -5.23 1.89 -3.35
N VAL A 17 -6.33 2.43 -3.85
CA VAL A 17 -6.40 3.79 -4.40
C VAL A 17 -7.63 4.49 -3.84
N ARG A 18 -7.51 5.79 -3.56
CA ARG A 18 -8.66 6.65 -3.28
C ARG A 18 -8.68 7.83 -4.24
N ALA A 19 -9.88 8.24 -4.67
CA ALA A 19 -10.05 9.53 -5.32
C ALA A 19 -9.83 10.66 -4.31
N ILE A 20 -9.17 11.73 -4.75
CA ILE A 20 -8.97 12.96 -3.98
C ILE A 20 -9.50 14.16 -4.79
N ASP A 21 -9.50 15.34 -4.17
CA ASP A 21 -9.93 16.58 -4.83
C ASP A 21 -9.16 16.85 -6.13
N GLY A 22 -9.84 17.50 -7.07
CA GLY A 22 -9.25 17.85 -8.37
C GLY A 22 -9.24 16.71 -9.40
N GLY A 23 -9.96 15.62 -9.16
CA GLY A 23 -10.02 14.47 -10.08
C GLY A 23 -8.73 13.67 -10.13
N GLN A 24 -7.92 13.78 -9.07
CA GLN A 24 -6.69 13.02 -8.89
C GLN A 24 -6.95 11.79 -8.03
N PHE A 25 -5.97 10.90 -8.02
CA PHE A 25 -6.01 9.64 -7.31
C PHE A 25 -4.77 9.53 -6.43
N GLN A 26 -4.98 9.00 -5.22
CA GLN A 26 -3.95 8.82 -4.23
C GLN A 26 -3.75 7.33 -3.99
N GLY A 27 -2.54 6.84 -4.26
CA GLY A 27 -2.13 5.48 -3.92
C GLY A 27 -1.95 5.32 -2.42
N LEU A 28 -2.35 4.16 -1.89
CA LEU A 28 -2.32 3.83 -0.46
C LEU A 28 -1.75 2.42 -0.26
N VAL A 29 -1.05 2.21 0.84
CA VAL A 29 -0.55 0.89 1.28
C VAL A 29 -0.92 0.67 2.74
N SER A 30 -1.60 -0.42 3.05
CA SER A 30 -1.84 -0.90 4.40
C SER A 30 -0.90 -2.06 4.70
N LEU A 31 0.05 -1.86 5.62
CA LEU A 31 0.96 -2.89 6.09
C LEU A 31 0.44 -3.48 7.41
N ALA A 32 -0.06 -4.70 7.36
CA ALA A 32 -0.43 -5.47 8.54
C ALA A 32 0.73 -6.37 8.98
N ARG A 33 0.97 -6.47 10.30
CA ARG A 33 1.83 -7.48 10.90
C ARG A 33 0.98 -8.50 11.65
N ASP A 34 1.13 -9.77 11.33
CA ASP A 34 0.40 -10.87 11.97
C ASP A 34 1.31 -11.59 12.97
N ASP A 35 1.29 -11.15 14.23
CA ASP A 35 2.14 -11.70 15.32
C ASP A 35 1.34 -12.60 16.30
N GLY A 36 0.13 -13.02 15.90
CA GLY A 36 -0.69 -13.98 16.63
C GLY A 36 -1.57 -13.43 17.75
N GLU A 37 -1.31 -12.23 18.28
CA GLU A 37 -2.10 -11.63 19.37
C GLU A 37 -2.89 -10.38 18.94
N ASP A 38 -2.35 -9.56 18.03
CA ASP A 38 -3.02 -8.40 17.43
C ASP A 38 -2.50 -8.11 16.00
N THR A 39 -3.41 -7.83 15.07
CA THR A 39 -3.05 -7.35 13.72
C THR A 39 -2.92 -5.83 13.77
N GLU A 40 -1.70 -5.33 14.00
CA GLU A 40 -1.44 -3.89 13.88
C GLU A 40 -1.22 -3.55 12.41
N ALA A 41 -2.02 -2.61 11.90
CA ALA A 41 -1.96 -2.12 10.53
C ALA A 41 -1.43 -0.69 10.48
N THR A 42 -0.33 -0.49 9.75
CA THR A 42 0.23 0.84 9.46
C THR A 42 -0.16 1.27 8.05
N PHE A 43 -0.69 2.48 7.90
CA PHE A 43 -1.07 3.04 6.61
C PHE A 43 0.00 3.99 6.07
N TYR A 44 0.31 3.84 4.78
CA TYR A 44 1.23 4.69 4.04
C TYR A 44 0.50 5.26 2.84
N GLU A 45 0.73 6.55 2.59
CA GLU A 45 0.23 7.25 1.41
C GLU A 45 1.40 7.47 0.45
N VAL A 46 1.16 7.26 -0.85
CA VAL A 46 2.12 7.64 -1.89
C VAL A 46 2.27 9.17 -1.88
N GLU A 47 3.48 9.71 -1.98
CA GLU A 47 3.66 11.17 -1.91
C GLU A 47 3.09 11.91 -3.14
N ALA A 48 3.07 11.25 -4.30
CA ALA A 48 2.52 11.78 -5.53
C ALA A 48 1.04 11.43 -5.68
N ALA A 49 0.25 12.42 -6.12
CA ALA A 49 -1.11 12.21 -6.59
C ALA A 49 -1.12 12.04 -8.11
N SER A 50 -1.81 11.01 -8.59
CA SER A 50 -1.81 10.59 -9.99
C SER A 50 -3.05 11.08 -10.72
N GLY A 51 -2.97 11.20 -12.05
CA GLY A 51 -4.10 11.65 -12.87
C GLY A 51 -5.18 10.58 -13.14
N ASN A 52 -4.90 9.33 -12.79
CA ASN A 52 -5.80 8.19 -12.98
C ASN A 52 -5.53 7.10 -11.94
N GLU A 53 -6.49 6.17 -11.79
CA GLU A 53 -6.45 5.09 -10.79
C GLU A 53 -5.31 4.08 -11.02
N GLU A 54 -5.01 3.76 -12.28
CA GLU A 54 -4.00 2.75 -12.63
C GLU A 54 -2.59 3.24 -12.26
N GLU A 55 -2.30 4.51 -12.53
CA GLU A 55 -1.03 5.14 -12.17
C GLU A 55 -0.85 5.17 -10.65
N ALA A 56 -1.88 5.58 -9.91
CA ALA A 56 -1.85 5.59 -8.44
C ALA A 56 -1.64 4.19 -7.84
N LEU A 57 -2.26 3.16 -8.43
CA LEU A 57 -2.05 1.76 -8.04
C LEU A 57 -0.63 1.28 -8.33
N ASN A 58 -0.06 1.65 -9.47
CA ASN A 58 1.32 1.30 -9.81
C ASN A 58 2.32 1.95 -8.84
N GLU A 59 2.08 3.21 -8.45
CA GLU A 59 2.90 3.88 -7.44
C GLU A 59 2.74 3.24 -6.05
N ALA A 60 1.51 2.88 -5.65
CA ALA A 60 1.24 2.16 -4.40
C ALA A 60 1.94 0.78 -4.38
N ARG A 61 1.96 0.07 -5.52
CA ARG A 61 2.69 -1.19 -5.69
C ARG A 61 4.19 -1.02 -5.49
N ALA A 62 4.79 0.01 -6.08
CA ALA A 62 6.20 0.32 -5.90
C ALA A 62 6.52 0.62 -4.43
N LEU A 63 5.65 1.39 -3.76
CA LEU A 63 5.77 1.69 -2.33
C LEU A 63 5.66 0.42 -1.46
N ALA A 64 4.69 -0.46 -1.73
CA ALA A 64 4.55 -1.72 -0.99
C ALA A 64 5.78 -2.62 -1.13
N HIS A 65 6.32 -2.75 -2.34
CA HIS A 65 7.56 -3.49 -2.57
C HIS A 65 8.75 -2.87 -1.84
N ARG A 66 8.83 -1.54 -1.76
CA ARG A 66 9.86 -0.82 -1.02
C ARG A 66 9.77 -1.11 0.48
N ILE A 67 8.59 -0.90 1.07
CA ILE A 67 8.33 -1.15 2.50
C ILE A 67 8.69 -2.59 2.87
N LEU A 68 8.17 -3.56 2.12
CA LEU A 68 8.50 -4.97 2.35
C LEU A 68 9.99 -5.26 2.12
N GLY A 69 10.64 -4.58 1.18
CA GLY A 69 12.07 -4.70 0.91
C GLY A 69 12.94 -4.26 2.09
N GLU A 70 12.55 -3.16 2.75
CA GLU A 70 13.28 -2.55 3.88
C GLU A 70 13.13 -3.30 5.20
N ILE A 71 12.09 -4.14 5.34
CA ILE A 71 11.94 -5.02 6.51
C ILE A 71 13.03 -6.11 6.45
N GLU A 72 14.06 -5.97 7.29
CA GLU A 72 15.03 -7.03 7.56
C GLU A 72 14.37 -8.12 8.43
N LEU A 73 14.54 -9.38 8.02
CA LEU A 73 14.01 -10.58 8.70
C LEU A 73 15.02 -11.14 9.69
#